data_AF-A0A521UQK5-F1
#
_entry.id   AF-A0A521UQK5-F1
#
_cell.length_a   1.000
_cell.length_b   1.000
_cell.length_c   1.000
_cell.angle_alpha   90.00
_cell.angle_beta   90.00
_cell.angle_gamma   90.00
#
_symmetry.space_group_name_H-M   'P 1'
#
loop_
_entity.id
_entity.type
_entity.pdbx_description
1 polymer ?
#
loop_
_entity_poly.entity_id
_entity_poly.type
_entity_poly.pdbx_seq_one_letter_code
_entity_poly.pdbx_strand_id
1 'polypeptide(L)'
;MNEQTPLSPLRLTINQIAVTWGIGSAAFLSRHWLFAVNGVMASITALSMAAPWLMAIGQSWAADAVYRLYASICHQLPFRSYFLFGYQMAYCQRNFAIFLSLLLAGLVFAALRRRMRPIDWRLYLVLIAPMAVDGFTQLFGWRESNWELRTVTGTLFGVASVWFLYPHIDVGMAELSRELSEIERPA
;
A
#
# COMPACT_ATOMS: atom_id res chain seq x y z
N MET A 1 -29.02 -18.84 33.01
CA MET A 1 -28.59 -20.05 32.27
C MET A 1 -28.95 -19.82 30.83
N ASN A 2 -27.97 -19.67 29.94
CA ASN A 2 -28.22 -19.47 28.51
C ASN A 2 -28.12 -20.84 27.83
N GLU A 3 -29.26 -21.43 27.44
CA GLU A 3 -29.31 -22.68 26.69
C GLU A 3 -28.79 -22.45 25.27
N GLN A 4 -27.58 -22.93 25.00
CA GLN A 4 -27.09 -23.03 23.62
C GLN A 4 -27.83 -24.18 22.93
N THR A 5 -28.70 -23.83 21.99
CA THR A 5 -29.44 -24.81 21.18
C THR A 5 -28.44 -25.59 20.30
N PRO A 6 -28.47 -26.94 20.29
CA PRO A 6 -27.51 -27.73 19.52
C PRO A 6 -27.66 -27.49 18.01
N LEU A 7 -26.54 -27.28 17.33
CA LEU A 7 -26.51 -27.05 15.88
C LEU A 7 -26.86 -28.33 15.10
N SER A 8 -27.56 -28.19 13.97
CA SER A 8 -27.84 -29.33 13.09
C SER A 8 -26.57 -29.84 12.37
N PRO A 9 -26.49 -31.12 11.98
CA PRO A 9 -25.33 -31.70 11.29
C PRO A 9 -24.91 -30.92 10.04
N LEU A 10 -25.87 -30.45 9.25
CA LEU A 10 -25.63 -29.59 8.09
C LEU A 10 -24.93 -28.27 8.48
N ARG A 11 -25.36 -27.63 9.56
CA ARG A 11 -24.75 -26.38 10.05
C ARG A 11 -23.33 -26.61 10.56
N LEU A 12 -23.06 -27.75 11.19
CA LEU A 12 -21.71 -28.14 11.61
C LEU A 12 -20.79 -28.33 10.41
N THR A 13 -21.22 -29.05 9.37
CA THR A 13 -20.45 -29.25 8.14
C THR A 13 -20.19 -27.94 7.40
N ILE A 14 -21.20 -27.08 7.24
CA ILE A 14 -21.05 -25.77 6.60
C ILE A 14 -20.05 -24.90 7.39
N ASN A 15 -20.15 -24.90 8.72
CA ASN A 15 -19.24 -24.13 9.57
C ASN A 15 -17.80 -24.66 9.48
N GLN A 16 -17.62 -25.99 9.52
CA GLN A 16 -16.30 -26.62 9.36
C GLN A 16 -15.69 -26.28 8.00
N ILE A 17 -16.46 -26.38 6.92
CA ILE A 17 -16.00 -25.99 5.58
C ILE A 17 -15.60 -24.51 5.57
N ALA A 18 -16.47 -23.61 6.04
CA ALA A 18 -16.18 -22.18 6.07
C ALA A 18 -14.90 -21.86 6.87
N VAL A 19 -14.69 -22.52 8.01
CA VAL A 19 -13.49 -22.39 8.84
C VAL A 19 -12.25 -22.88 8.09
N THR A 20 -12.28 -24.07 7.49
CA THR A 20 -11.15 -24.62 6.72
C THR A 20 -10.78 -23.74 5.53
N TRP A 21 -11.76 -23.24 4.77
CA TRP A 21 -11.53 -22.30 3.68
C TRP A 21 -10.96 -20.97 4.19
N GLY A 22 -11.43 -20.49 5.34
CA GLY A 22 -10.93 -19.28 5.99
C GLY A 22 -9.46 -19.41 6.39
N ILE A 23 -9.10 -20.52 7.04
CA ILE A 23 -7.72 -20.82 7.46
C ILE A 23 -6.80 -20.94 6.23
N GLY A 24 -7.20 -21.69 5.21
CA GLY A 24 -6.40 -21.86 3.99
C GLY A 24 -6.20 -20.56 3.22
N SER A 25 -7.21 -19.70 3.17
CA SER A 25 -7.10 -18.38 2.55
C SER A 25 -6.13 -17.47 3.32
N ALA A 26 -6.19 -17.49 4.65
CA ALA A 26 -5.26 -16.75 5.50
C ALA A 26 -3.82 -17.30 5.38
N ALA A 27 -3.64 -18.61 5.26
CA ALA A 27 -2.34 -19.25 5.05
C ALA A 27 -1.76 -18.87 3.68
N PHE A 28 -2.59 -18.88 2.63
CA PHE A 28 -2.17 -18.43 1.31
C PHE A 28 -1.78 -16.94 1.32
N LEU A 29 -2.60 -16.09 1.93
CA LEU A 29 -2.34 -14.65 1.97
C LEU A 29 -1.09 -14.31 2.79
N SER A 30 -0.88 -14.95 3.94
CA SER A 30 0.33 -14.74 4.75
C SER A 30 1.61 -15.17 4.01
N ARG A 31 1.57 -16.23 3.20
CA ARG A 31 2.71 -16.64 2.36
C ARG A 31 2.98 -15.70 1.20
N HIS A 32 1.93 -15.09 0.63
CA HIS A 32 2.01 -14.25 -0.57
C HIS A 32 1.82 -12.74 -0.27
N TRP A 33 1.92 -12.35 1.00
CA TRP A 33 1.62 -10.99 1.45
C TRP A 33 2.40 -9.92 0.67
N LEU A 34 3.68 -10.18 0.39
CA LEU A 34 4.55 -9.22 -0.28
C LEU A 34 4.14 -9.03 -1.75
N PHE A 35 3.69 -10.09 -2.42
CA PHE A 35 3.14 -10.00 -3.76
C PHE A 35 1.83 -9.21 -3.76
N ALA A 36 0.94 -9.49 -2.80
CA ALA A 36 -0.31 -8.77 -2.66
C ALA A 36 -0.08 -7.27 -2.42
N VAL A 37 0.78 -6.90 -1.47
CA VAL A 37 1.08 -5.49 -1.16
C VAL A 37 1.73 -4.79 -2.37
N ASN A 38 2.75 -5.38 -2.99
CA ASN A 38 3.37 -4.79 -4.18
C ASN A 38 2.38 -4.69 -5.36
N GLY A 39 1.48 -5.66 -5.52
CA GLY A 39 0.43 -5.64 -6.53
C GLY A 39 -0.57 -4.49 -6.31
N VAL A 40 -0.93 -4.20 -5.07
CA VAL A 40 -1.76 -3.04 -4.71
C VAL A 40 -1.01 -1.74 -5.02
N MET A 41 0.25 -1.60 -4.61
CA MET A 41 1.05 -0.39 -4.90
C MET A 41 1.27 -0.18 -6.39
N ALA A 42 1.49 -1.25 -7.16
CA ALA A 42 1.60 -1.23 -8.61
C ALA A 42 0.28 -0.78 -9.25
N SER A 43 -0.84 -1.35 -8.82
CA SER A 43 -2.18 -0.97 -9.33
C SER A 43 -2.48 0.51 -9.07
N ILE A 44 -2.21 1.00 -7.86
CA ILE A 44 -2.41 2.41 -7.50
C ILE A 44 -1.52 3.32 -8.35
N THR A 45 -0.23 3.00 -8.45
CA THR A 45 0.71 3.85 -9.21
C THR A 45 0.37 3.86 -10.70
N ALA A 46 0.11 2.69 -11.27
CA ALA A 46 -0.22 2.53 -12.68
C ALA A 46 -1.55 3.19 -13.04
N LEU A 47 -2.59 3.04 -12.21
CA LEU A 47 -3.89 3.65 -12.47
C LEU A 47 -3.82 5.18 -12.44
N SER A 48 -3.00 5.77 -11.55
CA SER A 48 -2.73 7.21 -11.59
C SER A 48 -2.11 7.69 -12.90
N MET A 49 -1.22 6.88 -13.50
CA MET A 49 -0.57 7.17 -14.79
C MET A 49 -1.49 6.84 -15.99
N ALA A 50 -2.47 5.96 -15.80
CA ALA A 50 -3.44 5.61 -16.82
C ALA A 50 -4.40 6.77 -17.13
N ALA A 51 -4.72 7.64 -16.16
CA ALA A 51 -5.57 8.81 -16.38
C ALA A 51 -5.14 9.68 -17.59
N PRO A 52 -3.90 10.19 -17.65
CA PRO A 52 -3.46 10.98 -18.81
C PRO A 52 -3.37 10.17 -20.11
N TRP A 53 -3.08 8.86 -20.04
CA TRP A 53 -3.13 7.97 -21.20
C TRP A 53 -4.55 7.85 -21.77
N LEU A 54 -5.55 7.63 -20.90
CA LEU A 54 -6.96 7.55 -21.27
C LEU A 54 -7.46 8.86 -21.89
N MET A 55 -7.03 10.00 -21.34
CA MET A 55 -7.31 11.31 -21.93
C MET A 55 -6.68 11.46 -23.32
N ALA A 56 -5.42 11.04 -23.49
CA ALA A 56 -4.71 11.15 -24.76
C ALA A 56 -5.34 10.31 -25.89
N ILE A 57 -5.99 9.19 -25.56
CA ILE A 57 -6.72 8.35 -26.53
C ILE A 57 -8.22 8.70 -26.65
N GLY A 58 -8.67 9.78 -26.01
CA GLY A 58 -10.06 10.26 -26.08
C GLY A 58 -11.07 9.51 -25.20
N GLN A 59 -10.63 8.62 -24.31
CA GLN A 59 -11.48 7.86 -23.39
C GLN A 59 -11.77 8.66 -22.10
N SER A 60 -12.41 9.82 -22.25
CA SER A 60 -12.64 10.79 -21.16
C SER A 60 -13.44 10.21 -19.99
N TRP A 61 -14.51 9.46 -20.25
CA TRP A 61 -15.35 8.87 -19.20
C TRP A 61 -14.55 7.94 -18.26
N ALA A 62 -13.60 7.19 -18.81
CA ALA A 62 -12.74 6.28 -18.07
C ALA A 62 -11.70 7.08 -17.27
N ALA A 63 -11.09 8.10 -17.88
CA ALA A 63 -10.19 9.01 -17.18
C ALA A 63 -10.89 9.72 -16.00
N ASP A 64 -12.11 10.21 -16.20
CA ASP A 64 -12.90 10.85 -15.16
C ASP A 64 -13.22 9.91 -14.00
N ALA A 65 -13.47 8.62 -14.29
CA ALA A 65 -13.63 7.61 -13.25
C ALA A 65 -12.34 7.45 -12.43
N VAL A 66 -11.18 7.45 -13.08
CA VAL A 66 -9.88 7.44 -12.39
C VAL A 66 -9.70 8.71 -11.55
N TYR A 67 -9.92 9.90 -12.09
CA TYR A 67 -9.81 11.15 -11.32
C TYR A 67 -10.74 11.14 -10.10
N ARG A 68 -12.01 10.73 -10.25
CA ARG A 68 -12.95 10.63 -9.12
C ARG A 68 -12.49 9.66 -8.05
N LEU A 69 -11.97 8.50 -8.44
CA LEU A 69 -11.44 7.52 -7.50
C LEU A 69 -10.30 8.10 -6.65
N TYR A 70 -9.47 8.95 -7.25
CA TYR A 70 -8.28 9.54 -6.61
C TYR A 70 -8.57 10.81 -5.82
N ALA A 71 -9.76 11.42 -6.01
CA ALA A 71 -10.13 12.69 -5.39
C ALA A 71 -10.25 12.61 -3.87
N SER A 72 -10.51 11.42 -3.30
CA SER A 72 -10.55 11.19 -1.85
C SER A 72 -9.16 11.20 -1.20
N ILE A 73 -8.11 10.91 -1.97
CA ILE A 73 -6.72 10.79 -1.49
C ILE A 73 -5.90 12.02 -1.88
N CYS A 74 -6.28 12.70 -2.97
CA CYS A 74 -5.52 13.79 -3.56
C CYS A 74 -6.46 14.91 -4.02
N HIS A 75 -6.08 16.15 -3.72
CA HIS A 75 -6.80 17.33 -4.19
C HIS A 75 -6.64 17.61 -5.68
N GLN A 76 -5.70 16.93 -6.36
CA GLN A 76 -5.48 17.03 -7.81
C GLN A 76 -5.25 18.46 -8.32
N LEU A 77 -4.55 19.28 -7.54
CA LEU A 77 -4.21 20.63 -7.94
C LEU A 77 -3.21 20.61 -9.12
N PRO A 78 -3.52 21.24 -10.28
CA PRO A 78 -2.69 21.14 -11.49
C PRO A 78 -1.24 21.58 -11.25
N PHE A 79 -1.03 22.66 -10.50
CA PHE A 79 0.31 23.20 -10.17
C PHE A 79 1.13 22.32 -9.20
N ARG A 80 0.55 21.24 -8.68
CA ARG A 80 1.23 20.27 -7.81
C ARG A 80 1.34 18.88 -8.44
N SER A 81 0.97 18.73 -9.70
CA SER A 81 0.90 17.43 -10.38
C SER A 81 1.93 17.32 -11.50
N TYR A 82 2.27 16.09 -11.86
CA TYR A 82 3.00 15.81 -13.08
C TYR A 82 2.02 15.73 -14.26
N PHE A 83 2.53 15.95 -15.47
CA PHE A 83 1.77 15.88 -16.72
C PHE A 83 2.40 14.87 -17.67
N LEU A 84 1.59 14.02 -18.27
CA LEU A 84 1.97 13.08 -19.32
C LEU A 84 1.12 13.37 -20.55
N PHE A 85 1.75 13.53 -21.72
CA PHE A 85 1.07 13.88 -22.99
C PHE A 85 0.22 15.16 -22.92
N GLY A 86 0.61 16.12 -22.07
CA GLY A 86 -0.17 17.34 -21.83
C GLY A 86 -1.35 17.19 -20.88
N TYR A 87 -1.63 15.99 -20.38
CA TYR A 87 -2.70 15.72 -19.41
C TYR A 87 -2.15 15.48 -18.02
N GLN A 88 -2.88 15.96 -17.02
CA GLN A 88 -2.51 15.84 -15.62
C GLN A 88 -2.54 14.38 -15.14
N MET A 89 -1.66 14.00 -14.23
CA MET A 89 -1.78 12.74 -13.48
C MET A 89 -2.85 12.83 -12.38
N ALA A 90 -3.50 11.71 -12.06
CA ALA A 90 -4.50 11.67 -10.98
C ALA A 90 -3.92 11.91 -9.57
N TYR A 91 -2.60 11.77 -9.39
CA TYR A 91 -1.88 12.16 -8.19
C TYR A 91 -1.05 13.43 -8.36
N CYS A 92 -0.89 14.15 -7.25
CA CYS A 92 0.13 15.17 -7.12
C CYS A 92 1.53 14.54 -7.08
N GLN A 93 2.56 15.38 -7.28
CA GLN A 93 3.97 15.01 -7.26
C GLN A 93 4.36 14.23 -6.00
N ARG A 94 3.85 14.65 -4.82
CA ARG A 94 4.14 13.98 -3.54
C ARG A 94 3.53 12.59 -3.48
N ASN A 95 2.23 12.45 -3.76
CA ASN A 95 1.55 11.15 -3.69
C ASN A 95 2.17 10.17 -4.68
N PHE A 96 2.45 10.62 -5.90
CA PHE A 96 3.14 9.81 -6.89
C PHE A 96 4.51 9.34 -6.37
N ALA A 97 5.32 10.25 -5.80
CA ALA A 97 6.63 9.90 -5.24
C ALA A 97 6.54 8.89 -4.08
N ILE A 98 5.54 9.01 -3.20
CA ILE A 98 5.29 8.06 -2.10
C ILE A 98 4.94 6.68 -2.66
N PHE A 99 3.91 6.56 -3.48
CA PHE A 99 3.45 5.26 -3.96
C PHE A 99 4.46 4.56 -4.88
N LEU A 100 5.12 5.33 -5.75
CA LEU A 100 6.19 4.78 -6.60
C LEU A 100 7.37 4.29 -5.75
N SER A 101 7.79 5.04 -4.74
CA SER A 101 8.91 4.62 -3.89
C SER A 101 8.54 3.45 -2.97
N LEU A 102 7.31 3.37 -2.46
CA LEU A 102 6.80 2.18 -1.76
C LEU A 102 6.86 0.94 -2.66
N LEU A 103 6.43 1.05 -3.92
CA LEU A 103 6.51 -0.03 -4.90
C LEU A 103 7.97 -0.43 -5.16
N LEU A 104 8.83 0.51 -5.55
CA LEU A 104 10.22 0.21 -5.90
C LEU A 104 11.01 -0.34 -4.71
N ALA A 105 10.89 0.27 -3.53
CA ALA A 105 11.52 -0.23 -2.32
C ALA A 105 10.94 -1.59 -1.92
N GLY A 106 9.65 -1.83 -2.12
CA GLY A 106 9.00 -3.11 -1.87
C GLY A 106 9.49 -4.23 -2.80
N LEU A 107 9.77 -3.92 -4.07
CA LEU A 107 10.42 -4.83 -5.01
C LEU A 107 11.88 -5.09 -4.64
N VAL A 108 12.62 -4.06 -4.22
CA VAL A 108 13.99 -4.21 -3.70
C VAL A 108 13.99 -5.07 -2.44
N PHE A 109 13.05 -4.86 -1.52
CA PHE A 109 12.87 -5.71 -0.35
C PHE A 109 12.57 -7.15 -0.77
N ALA A 110 11.69 -7.40 -1.74
CA ALA A 110 11.42 -8.75 -2.23
C ALA A 110 12.69 -9.46 -2.73
N ALA A 111 13.56 -8.75 -3.46
CA ALA A 111 14.83 -9.26 -3.95
C ALA A 111 15.88 -9.47 -2.83
N LEU A 112 15.90 -8.59 -1.83
CA LEU A 112 16.94 -8.54 -0.80
C LEU A 112 16.46 -8.93 0.61
N ARG A 113 15.27 -9.53 0.74
CA ARG A 113 14.57 -9.75 2.02
C ARG A 113 15.40 -10.46 3.08
N ARG A 114 16.29 -11.37 2.68
CA ARG A 114 17.16 -12.13 3.60
C ARG A 114 18.37 -11.33 4.11
N ARG A 115 18.69 -10.20 3.48
CA ARG A 115 19.87 -9.36 3.79
C ARG A 115 19.49 -8.04 4.47
N MET A 116 18.26 -7.57 4.28
CA MET A 116 17.76 -6.32 4.83
C MET A 116 17.55 -6.44 6.34
N ARG A 117 18.27 -5.64 7.13
CA ARG A 117 18.00 -5.46 8.56
C ARG A 117 17.02 -4.30 8.77
N PRO A 118 16.05 -4.41 9.69
CA PRO A 118 15.16 -3.30 10.02
C PRO A 118 15.98 -2.14 10.57
N ILE A 119 15.61 -0.92 10.16
CA ILE A 119 16.13 0.30 10.77
C ILE A 119 15.51 0.52 12.15
N ASP A 120 16.22 1.21 13.02
CA ASP A 120 15.68 1.66 14.30
C ASP A 120 14.60 2.74 14.10
N TRP A 121 13.60 2.76 14.99
CA TRP A 121 12.48 3.70 14.90
C TRP A 121 12.93 5.17 14.94
N ARG A 122 14.05 5.50 15.60
CA ARG A 122 14.59 6.87 15.63
C ARG A 122 15.06 7.29 14.25
N LEU A 123 15.77 6.40 13.54
CA LEU A 123 16.19 6.66 12.17
C LEU A 123 14.98 6.79 11.24
N TYR A 124 13.95 5.94 11.42
CA TYR A 124 12.70 6.08 10.70
C TYR A 124 12.07 7.47 10.89
N LEU A 125 11.98 7.96 12.13
CA LEU A 125 11.47 9.31 12.42
C LEU A 125 12.30 10.41 11.75
N VAL A 126 13.63 10.30 11.78
CA VAL A 126 14.53 11.26 11.10
C VAL A 126 14.28 11.26 9.59
N LEU A 127 14.08 10.11 8.98
CA LEU A 127 13.87 10.00 7.53
C LEU A 127 12.49 10.54 7.09
N ILE A 128 11.45 10.40 7.91
CA ILE A 128 10.11 10.93 7.57
C ILE A 128 9.95 12.42 7.95
N ALA A 129 10.78 12.94 8.85
CA ALA A 129 10.67 14.30 9.36
C ALA A 129 10.68 15.39 8.26
N PRO A 130 11.52 15.33 7.19
CA PRO A 130 11.47 16.31 6.12
C PRO A 130 10.10 16.45 5.47
N MET A 131 9.41 15.32 5.24
CA MET A 131 8.05 15.34 4.67
C MET A 131 7.03 15.89 5.68
N ALA A 132 7.15 15.53 6.95
CA ALA A 132 6.27 16.04 8.01
C ALA A 132 6.41 17.56 8.17
N VAL A 133 7.65 18.08 8.18
CA VAL A 133 7.93 19.52 8.23
C VAL A 133 7.43 20.22 6.97
N ASP A 134 7.64 19.63 5.79
CA ASP A 134 7.14 20.18 4.53
C ASP A 134 5.60 20.25 4.49
N GLY A 135 4.91 19.21 4.95
CA GLY A 135 3.45 19.19 5.08
C GLY A 135 2.93 20.18 6.13
N PHE A 136 3.58 20.23 7.29
CA PHE A 136 3.19 21.12 8.40
C PHE A 136 3.33 22.59 8.01
N THR A 137 4.48 22.99 7.46
CA THR A 137 4.71 24.39 7.05
C THR A 137 3.75 24.84 5.94
N GLN A 138 3.31 23.93 5.06
CA GLN A 138 2.28 24.20 4.06
C GLN A 138 0.87 24.29 4.66
N LEU A 139 0.55 23.47 5.67
CA LEU A 139 -0.77 23.49 6.33
C LEU A 139 -1.07 24.86 6.96
N PHE A 140 -0.05 25.52 7.52
CA PHE A 140 -0.16 26.86 8.09
C PHE A 140 0.06 28.00 7.08
N GLY A 141 0.27 27.67 5.79
CA GLY A 141 0.47 28.67 4.75
C GLY A 141 1.78 29.46 4.85
N TRP A 142 2.77 28.97 5.62
CA TRP A 142 4.04 29.67 5.82
C TRP A 142 4.90 29.69 4.55
N ARG A 143 4.73 28.68 3.69
CA ARG A 143 5.34 28.62 2.38
C ARG A 143 4.60 27.66 1.46
N GLU A 144 4.77 27.87 0.16
CA GLU A 144 4.48 26.86 -0.84
C GLU A 144 5.67 25.91 -0.98
N SER A 145 5.39 24.65 -1.34
CA SER A 145 6.46 23.72 -1.71
C SER A 145 6.68 23.72 -3.21
N ASN A 146 7.93 23.54 -3.61
CA ASN A 146 8.30 23.25 -4.99
C ASN A 146 8.14 21.75 -5.30
N TRP A 147 8.31 21.40 -6.57
CA TRP A 147 8.12 20.03 -7.05
C TRP A 147 9.26 19.10 -6.61
N GLU A 148 10.48 19.64 -6.48
CA GLU A 148 11.67 18.94 -6.03
C GLU A 148 11.48 18.42 -4.62
N LEU A 149 11.12 19.32 -3.68
CA LEU A 149 10.95 18.97 -2.29
C LEU A 149 9.80 17.97 -2.09
N ARG A 150 8.67 18.14 -2.79
CA ARG A 150 7.55 17.19 -2.77
C ARG A 150 7.98 15.79 -3.19
N THR A 151 8.84 15.72 -4.19
CA THR A 151 9.32 14.45 -4.75
C THR A 151 10.35 13.81 -3.82
N VAL A 152 11.37 14.56 -3.43
CA VAL A 152 12.45 14.05 -2.55
C VAL A 152 11.89 13.61 -1.20
N THR A 153 11.07 14.43 -0.55
CA THR A 153 10.51 14.08 0.76
C THR A 153 9.51 12.93 0.68
N GLY A 154 8.71 12.86 -0.39
CA GLY A 154 7.80 11.74 -0.64
C GLY A 154 8.53 10.42 -0.91
N THR A 155 9.61 10.45 -1.73
CA THR A 155 10.46 9.29 -1.98
C THR A 155 11.16 8.82 -0.71
N LEU A 156 11.72 9.74 0.07
CA LEU A 156 12.38 9.43 1.33
C LEU A 156 11.41 8.75 2.30
N PHE A 157 10.18 9.28 2.41
CA PHE A 157 9.13 8.70 3.23
C PHE A 157 8.77 7.27 2.81
N GLY A 158 8.55 7.02 1.51
CA GLY A 158 8.18 5.69 1.04
C GLY A 158 9.31 4.66 1.22
N VAL A 159 10.55 5.02 0.90
CA VAL A 159 11.72 4.17 1.14
C VAL A 159 11.88 3.85 2.63
N ALA A 160 11.81 4.87 3.49
CA ALA A 160 11.93 4.70 4.94
C ALA A 160 10.81 3.82 5.49
N SER A 161 9.59 3.97 4.99
CA SER A 161 8.43 3.17 5.40
C SER A 161 8.58 1.71 5.02
N VAL A 162 9.05 1.38 3.81
CA VAL A 162 9.35 -0.01 3.47
C VAL A 162 10.48 -0.56 4.32
N TRP A 163 11.58 0.18 4.46
CA TRP A 163 12.76 -0.27 5.18
C TRP A 163 12.47 -0.52 6.67
N PHE A 164 11.57 0.26 7.27
CA PHE A 164 11.11 0.04 8.62
C PHE A 164 10.02 -1.05 8.69
N LEU A 165 8.88 -0.89 8.01
CA LEU A 165 7.70 -1.73 8.23
C LEU A 165 7.83 -3.14 7.66
N TYR A 166 8.39 -3.30 6.45
CA TYR A 166 8.34 -4.61 5.76
C TYR A 166 9.09 -5.72 6.50
N PRO A 167 10.29 -5.50 7.06
CA PRO A 167 10.94 -6.53 7.88
C PRO A 167 10.10 -6.97 9.08
N HIS A 168 9.40 -6.04 9.75
CA HIS A 168 8.55 -6.35 10.91
C HIS A 168 7.31 -7.15 10.48
N ILE A 169 6.67 -6.74 9.38
CA ILE A 169 5.54 -7.47 8.79
C ILE A 169 5.99 -8.86 8.32
N ASP A 170 7.19 -8.99 7.74
CA ASP A 170 7.69 -10.28 7.24
C ASP A 170 7.85 -11.30 8.36
N VAL A 171 8.35 -10.89 9.53
CA VAL A 171 8.43 -11.75 10.72
C VAL A 171 7.04 -12.17 11.18
N GLY A 172 6.11 -11.22 11.30
CA GLY A 172 4.74 -11.51 11.71
C GLY A 172 4.00 -12.44 10.73
N MET A 173 4.16 -12.22 9.42
CA MET A 173 3.56 -13.07 8.38
C MET A 173 4.20 -14.46 8.33
N ALA A 174 5.51 -14.56 8.59
CA ALA A 174 6.19 -15.85 8.68
C ALA A 174 5.70 -16.67 9.88
N GLU A 175 5.47 -16.01 11.01
CA GLU A 175 4.92 -16.68 12.21
C GLU A 175 3.47 -17.10 11.99
N LEU A 176 2.62 -16.19 11.51
CA LEU A 176 1.23 -16.50 11.16
C LEU A 176 1.14 -17.65 10.16
N SER A 177 1.99 -17.67 9.13
CA SER A 177 2.02 -18.77 8.16
C SER A 177 2.42 -20.10 8.79
N ARG A 178 3.25 -20.11 9.85
CA ARG A 178 3.63 -21.34 10.56
C ARG A 178 2.48 -21.84 11.41
N GLU A 179 1.91 -20.99 12.25
CA GLU A 179 0.76 -21.31 13.10
C GLU A 179 -0.41 -21.87 12.27
N LEU A 180 -0.76 -21.22 11.16
CA LEU A 180 -1.83 -21.69 10.28
C LEU A 180 -1.51 -23.05 9.64
N SER A 181 -0.24 -23.30 9.30
CA SER A 181 0.18 -24.58 8.72
C SER A 181 0.20 -25.74 9.73
N GLU A 182 0.32 -25.43 11.02
CA GLU A 182 0.20 -26.42 12.09
C GLU A 182 -1.27 -26.77 12.34
N ILE A 183 -2.16 -25.78 12.28
CA ILE A 183 -3.61 -25.98 12.36
C ILE A 183 -4.14 -26.82 11.17
N GLU A 184 -3.58 -26.62 9.98
CA GLU A 184 -3.95 -27.39 8.78
C GLU A 184 -3.45 -28.84 8.78
N ARG A 185 -2.45 -29.17 9.61
CA ARG A 185 -1.85 -30.50 9.58
C ARG A 185 -2.81 -31.49 10.25
N PRO A 186 -3.37 -32.47 9.51
CA PRO A 186 -4.23 -33.48 10.14
C PRO A 186 -3.39 -34.29 11.14
N ALA A 187 -3.96 -34.53 12.32
CA ALA A 187 -3.38 -35.40 13.34
C ALA A 187 -3.20 -36.84 12.84
#